data_AF-A0A4V0HUX2-F1
#
_entry.id   AF-A0A4V0HUX2-F1
#
_cell.length_a   1.000
_cell.length_b   1.000
_cell.length_c   1.000
_cell.angle_alpha   90.00
_cell.angle_beta   90.00
_cell.angle_gamma   90.00
#
_symmetry.space_group_name_H-M   'P 1'
#
loop_
_entity.id
_entity.type
_entity.pdbx_description
1 polymer ?
#
loop_
_entity_poly.entity_id
_entity_poly.type
_entity_poly.pdbx_seq_one_letter_code
_entity_poly.pdbx_strand_id
1 'polypeptide(L)'
;MGRKKVEAASVTLTNQRAARLYRLLTLLGGGPQTRPQLLRRLKLDVRGFYRDLEALRDLGVEVATGEDNRYALTGGLDDALAKLPFPDPGLNFRDVQQLAKGDTTAHRKLKKRISTFLGGNGRSSAPHKPR
;
A
#
# COMPACT_ATOMS: atom_id res chain seq x y z
N MET A 1 -28.37 7.35 17.84
CA MET A 1 -27.38 6.37 17.33
C MET A 1 -26.22 7.13 16.69
N GLY A 2 -25.18 7.44 17.45
CA GLY A 2 -24.02 8.19 16.95
C GLY A 2 -23.14 7.31 16.07
N ARG A 3 -22.97 7.68 14.81
CA ARG A 3 -21.96 7.05 13.93
C ARG A 3 -20.59 7.37 14.51
N LYS A 4 -19.94 6.39 15.14
CA LYS A 4 -18.57 6.49 15.62
C LYS A 4 -17.68 6.71 14.41
N LYS A 5 -17.30 7.97 14.18
CA LYS A 5 -16.30 8.38 13.20
C LYS A 5 -15.03 7.62 13.59
N VAL A 6 -14.64 6.63 12.80
CA VAL A 6 -13.35 5.99 12.95
C VAL A 6 -12.33 7.10 12.67
N GLU A 7 -11.79 7.71 13.72
CA GLU A 7 -10.57 8.48 13.61
C GLU A 7 -9.55 7.52 13.04
N ALA A 8 -9.29 7.64 11.74
CA ALA A 8 -8.17 6.99 11.11
C ALA A 8 -6.94 7.50 11.85
N ALA A 9 -6.45 6.69 12.80
CA ALA A 9 -5.15 6.88 13.40
C ALA A 9 -4.23 7.19 12.23
N SER A 10 -3.62 8.38 12.25
CA SER A 10 -2.80 8.86 11.16
C SER A 10 -1.52 8.03 11.16
N VAL A 11 -1.61 6.80 10.65
CA VAL A 11 -0.45 5.96 10.38
C VAL A 11 0.32 6.72 9.32
N THR A 12 1.38 7.41 9.75
CA THR A 12 2.31 8.09 8.87
C THR A 12 3.09 7.02 8.11
N LEU A 13 2.48 6.54 7.02
CA LEU A 13 3.09 5.57 6.13
C LEU A 13 4.12 6.29 5.27
N THR A 14 5.37 5.83 5.34
CA THR A 14 6.35 6.22 4.35
C THR A 14 5.91 5.75 2.96
N ASN A 15 6.35 6.47 1.94
CA ASN A 15 6.10 6.12 0.54
C ASN A 15 6.39 4.66 0.23
N GLN A 16 7.53 4.15 0.72
CA GLN A 16 7.93 2.76 0.52
C GLN A 16 6.99 1.76 1.20
N ARG A 17 6.49 2.09 2.40
CA ARG A 17 5.58 1.21 3.13
C ARG A 17 4.21 1.16 2.46
N ALA A 18 3.65 2.31 2.08
CA ALA A 18 2.37 2.37 1.37
C ALA A 18 2.42 1.64 0.02
N ALA A 19 3.50 1.80 -0.77
CA ALA A 19 3.69 1.04 -2.01
C ALA A 19 3.72 -0.47 -1.77
N ARG A 20 4.37 -0.92 -0.69
CA ARG A 20 4.46 -2.34 -0.34
C ARG A 20 3.12 -2.91 0.13
N LEU A 21 2.36 -2.16 0.93
CA LEU A 21 1.01 -2.53 1.35
C LEU A 21 0.06 -2.64 0.16
N TYR A 22 0.10 -1.69 -0.78
CA TYR A 22 -0.65 -1.78 -2.03
C TYR A 22 -0.35 -3.10 -2.77
N ARG A 23 0.94 -3.43 -2.96
CA ARG A 23 1.33 -4.67 -3.65
C ARG A 23 0.87 -5.92 -2.89
N LEU A 24 0.94 -5.92 -1.55
CA LEU A 24 0.44 -7.03 -0.74
C LEU A 24 -1.07 -7.22 -0.97
N LEU A 25 -1.85 -6.16 -0.92
CA LEU A 25 -3.29 -6.22 -1.18
C LEU A 25 -3.59 -6.73 -2.60
N THR A 26 -2.90 -6.22 -3.62
CA THR A 26 -3.09 -6.71 -5.01
C THR A 26 -2.75 -8.20 -5.14
N LEU A 27 -1.70 -8.69 -4.47
CA LEU A 27 -1.35 -10.12 -4.49
C LEU A 27 -2.44 -10.99 -3.84
N LEU A 28 -3.01 -10.53 -2.74
CA LEU A 28 -4.08 -11.24 -2.03
C LEU A 28 -5.44 -11.13 -2.73
N GLY A 29 -5.69 -10.04 -3.45
CA GLY A 29 -6.87 -9.88 -4.31
C GLY A 29 -6.90 -10.85 -5.50
N GLY A 30 -5.74 -11.39 -5.89
CA GLY A 30 -5.63 -12.50 -6.86
C GLY A 30 -5.91 -13.89 -6.26
N GLY A 31 -6.19 -13.98 -4.95
CA GLY A 31 -6.47 -15.21 -4.23
C GLY A 31 -5.44 -15.57 -3.17
N PRO A 32 -5.67 -16.65 -2.38
CA PRO A 32 -4.87 -16.98 -1.21
C PRO A 32 -3.38 -17.20 -1.54
N GLN A 33 -2.46 -16.63 -0.76
CA GLN A 33 -1.01 -16.71 -0.99
C GLN A 33 -0.28 -17.36 0.19
N THR A 34 0.78 -18.11 -0.08
CA THR A 34 1.62 -18.66 1.00
C THR A 34 2.60 -17.60 1.53
N ARG A 35 3.03 -17.73 2.80
CA ARG A 35 4.04 -16.83 3.39
C ARG A 35 5.33 -16.74 2.56
N PRO A 36 5.95 -17.86 2.12
CA PRO A 36 7.20 -17.79 1.36
C PRO A 36 7.05 -17.05 0.03
N GLN A 37 5.90 -17.21 -0.65
CA GLN A 37 5.61 -16.48 -1.88
C GLN A 37 5.49 -14.97 -1.64
N LEU A 38 4.80 -14.56 -0.56
CA LEU A 38 4.64 -13.16 -0.19
C LEU A 38 5.99 -12.51 0.15
N LEU A 39 6.80 -13.15 1.02
CA LEU A 39 8.12 -12.64 1.40
C LEU A 39 9.04 -12.44 0.18
N ARG A 40 9.06 -13.43 -0.73
CA ARG A 40 9.87 -13.37 -1.95
C ARG A 40 9.42 -12.26 -2.90
N ARG A 41 8.10 -12.11 -3.13
CA ARG A 41 7.56 -11.10 -4.05
C ARG A 41 7.64 -9.68 -3.50
N LEU A 42 7.47 -9.51 -2.19
CA LEU A 42 7.55 -8.21 -1.52
C LEU A 42 8.99 -7.81 -1.19
N LYS A 43 9.95 -8.74 -1.30
CA LYS A 43 11.37 -8.56 -0.92
C LYS A 43 11.48 -8.07 0.53
N LEU A 44 10.84 -8.80 1.43
CA LEU A 44 10.65 -8.43 2.84
C LEU A 44 11.06 -9.61 3.74
N ASP A 45 11.57 -9.31 4.93
CA ASP A 45 11.80 -10.32 5.96
C ASP A 45 10.50 -10.64 6.73
N VAL A 46 10.57 -11.66 7.59
CA VAL A 46 9.42 -12.14 8.37
C VAL A 46 8.88 -11.06 9.33
N ARG A 47 9.74 -10.26 9.95
CA ARG A 47 9.33 -9.23 10.92
C ARG A 47 8.63 -8.08 10.22
N GLY A 48 9.19 -7.62 9.11
CA GLY A 48 8.59 -6.61 8.24
C GLY A 48 7.24 -7.05 7.72
N PHE A 49 7.08 -8.34 7.38
CA PHE A 49 5.81 -8.89 6.93
C PHE A 49 4.72 -8.81 8.01
N TYR A 50 5.01 -9.25 9.23
CA TYR A 50 4.03 -9.15 10.32
C TYR A 50 3.74 -7.70 10.71
N ARG A 51 4.72 -6.80 10.64
CA ARG A 51 4.49 -5.35 10.83
C ARG A 51 3.59 -4.73 9.77
N ASP A 52 3.64 -5.23 8.55
CA ASP A 52 2.76 -4.77 7.49
C ASP A 52 1.34 -5.33 7.66
N LEU A 53 1.19 -6.59 8.11
CA LEU A 53 -0.11 -7.14 8.50
C LEU A 53 -0.74 -6.36 9.67
N GLU A 54 0.07 -5.97 10.65
CA GLU A 54 -0.39 -5.14 11.76
C GLU A 54 -0.85 -3.76 11.29
N ALA A 55 -0.10 -3.08 10.41
CA ALA A 55 -0.55 -1.82 9.84
C ALA A 55 -1.83 -1.94 9.01
N LEU A 56 -2.01 -3.04 8.27
CA LEU A 56 -3.29 -3.29 7.57
C LEU A 56 -4.44 -3.42 8.56
N ARG A 57 -4.23 -4.17 9.66
CA ARG A 57 -5.23 -4.32 10.71
C ARG A 57 -5.58 -2.98 11.38
N ASP A 58 -4.59 -2.13 11.65
CA ASP A 58 -4.80 -0.79 12.21
C ASP A 58 -5.59 0.12 11.27
N LEU A 59 -5.50 -0.11 9.96
CA LEU A 59 -6.30 0.54 8.92
C LEU A 59 -7.67 -0.14 8.71
N GLY A 60 -8.02 -1.14 9.52
CA GLY A 60 -9.27 -1.89 9.40
C GLY A 60 -9.32 -2.83 8.20
N VAL A 61 -8.16 -3.23 7.66
CA VAL A 61 -8.01 -4.24 6.61
C VAL A 61 -7.61 -5.57 7.26
N GLU A 62 -8.51 -6.54 7.20
CA GLU A 62 -8.26 -7.86 7.78
C GLU A 62 -7.69 -8.83 6.73
N VAL A 63 -6.64 -9.54 7.14
CA VAL A 63 -6.02 -10.62 6.37
C VAL A 63 -6.11 -11.88 7.22
N ALA A 64 -6.90 -12.85 6.78
CA ALA A 64 -7.05 -14.13 7.47
C ALA A 64 -5.99 -15.12 7.02
N THR A 65 -5.60 -16.01 7.93
CA THR A 65 -4.81 -17.21 7.59
C THR A 65 -5.79 -18.38 7.55
N GLY A 66 -5.97 -18.98 6.37
CA GLY A 66 -6.78 -20.18 6.22
C GLY A 66 -6.06 -21.43 6.74
N GLU A 67 -6.77 -22.57 6.75
CA GLU A 67 -6.29 -23.86 7.26
C GLU A 67 -4.97 -24.32 6.62
N ASP A 68 -4.75 -23.98 5.34
CA ASP A 68 -3.53 -24.31 4.60
C ASP A 68 -2.32 -23.39 4.89
N ASN A 69 -2.35 -22.59 5.95
CA ASN A 69 -1.36 -21.53 6.23
C ASN A 69 -1.22 -20.50 5.08
N ARG A 70 -2.31 -20.28 4.33
CA ARG A 70 -2.38 -19.29 3.26
C ARG A 70 -3.09 -18.04 3.74
N TYR A 71 -2.52 -16.89 3.39
CA TYR A 71 -3.09 -15.59 3.68
C TYR A 71 -4.10 -15.21 2.61
N ALA A 72 -5.27 -14.72 3.00
CA ALA A 72 -6.31 -14.25 2.11
C ALA A 72 -6.95 -12.98 2.68
N LEU A 73 -7.46 -12.12 1.80
CA LEU A 73 -8.31 -11.00 2.21
C LEU A 73 -9.66 -11.54 2.67
N THR A 74 -10.16 -11.04 3.80
CA THR A 74 -11.51 -11.39 4.27
C THR A 74 -12.61 -10.65 3.52
N GLY A 75 -12.30 -9.48 2.97
CA GLY A 75 -13.20 -8.66 2.15
C GLY A 75 -12.71 -8.49 0.71
N GLY A 76 -13.40 -7.61 -0.04
CA GLY A 76 -13.02 -7.27 -1.41
C GLY A 76 -11.71 -6.48 -1.48
N LEU A 77 -10.99 -6.64 -2.60
CA LEU A 77 -9.77 -5.86 -2.87
C LEU A 77 -10.06 -4.36 -2.87
N ASP A 78 -11.16 -3.93 -3.51
CA ASP A 78 -11.51 -2.52 -3.63
C ASP A 78 -11.80 -1.89 -2.26
N ASP A 79 -12.52 -2.60 -1.38
CA ASP A 79 -12.79 -2.16 -0.01
C ASP A 79 -11.50 -2.03 0.82
N ALA A 80 -10.54 -2.95 0.59
CA ALA A 80 -9.24 -2.90 1.26
C ALA A 80 -8.38 -1.73 0.75
N LEU A 81 -8.38 -1.47 -0.56
CA LEU A 81 -7.65 -0.35 -1.17
C LEU A 81 -8.22 1.01 -0.74
N ALA A 82 -9.54 1.13 -0.57
CA ALA A 82 -10.19 2.35 -0.10
C ALA A 82 -9.74 2.78 1.31
N LYS A 83 -9.25 1.85 2.13
CA LYS A 83 -8.76 2.09 3.49
C LYS A 83 -7.28 2.45 3.55
N LEU A 84 -6.52 2.23 2.47
CA LEU A 84 -5.09 2.50 2.44
C LEU A 84 -4.86 4.01 2.22
N PRO A 85 -4.16 4.71 3.12
CA PRO A 85 -3.85 6.12 2.91
C PRO A 85 -2.89 6.25 1.74
N PHE A 86 -3.23 7.11 0.79
CA PHE A 86 -2.36 7.43 -0.33
C PHE A 86 -1.36 8.50 0.12
N PRO A 87 -0.06 8.21 0.21
CA PRO A 87 0.90 9.24 0.55
C PRO A 87 1.01 10.21 -0.63
N ASP A 88 0.93 11.51 -0.36
CA ASP A 88 0.89 12.56 -1.38
C ASP A 88 1.95 12.30 -2.47
N PRO A 89 1.56 12.11 -3.75
CA PRO A 89 2.52 11.80 -4.79
C PRO A 89 3.32 13.04 -5.19
N GLY A 90 3.16 14.17 -4.49
CA GLY A 90 3.69 15.50 -4.74
C GLY A 90 2.82 16.26 -5.74
N LEU A 91 1.48 16.17 -5.59
CA LEU A 91 0.53 16.87 -6.47
C LEU A 91 0.46 18.35 -6.09
N ASN A 92 0.54 19.23 -7.10
CA ASN A 92 0.20 20.63 -6.89
C ASN A 92 -1.32 20.83 -7.04
N PHE A 93 -1.85 21.95 -6.54
CA PHE A 93 -3.27 22.28 -6.58
C PHE A 93 -3.89 22.25 -7.99
N ARG A 94 -3.12 22.63 -9.02
CA ARG A 94 -3.59 22.61 -10.41
C ARG A 94 -3.80 21.17 -10.89
N ASP A 95 -2.89 20.27 -10.55
CA ASP A 95 -3.01 18.85 -10.87
C ASP A 95 -4.25 18.24 -10.17
N VAL A 96 -4.52 18.62 -8.91
CA VAL A 96 -5.73 18.18 -8.17
C VAL A 96 -7.03 18.70 -8.80
N GLN A 97 -7.08 19.98 -9.16
CA GLN A 97 -8.26 20.56 -9.84
C GLN A 97 -8.50 19.92 -11.22
N GLN A 98 -7.44 19.55 -11.94
CA GLN A 98 -7.55 18.85 -13.21
C GLN A 98 -7.92 17.38 -13.04
N LEU A 99 -7.47 16.72 -11.96
CA LEU A 99 -7.88 15.37 -11.60
C LEU A 99 -9.39 15.30 -11.32
N ALA A 100 -9.94 16.28 -10.63
CA ALA A 100 -11.38 16.38 -10.38
C ALA A 100 -12.24 16.49 -11.66
N LYS A 101 -11.62 16.80 -12.81
CA LYS A 101 -12.31 17.05 -14.10
C LYS A 101 -12.08 15.96 -15.16
N GLY A 102 -11.52 14.80 -14.79
CA GLY A 102 -11.32 13.66 -15.71
C GLY A 102 -10.21 13.83 -16.75
N ASP A 103 -9.80 12.73 -17.39
CA ASP A 103 -9.00 12.41 -18.60
C ASP A 103 -7.86 13.33 -19.11
N THR A 104 -7.46 14.33 -18.31
CA THR A 104 -6.50 15.36 -18.68
C THR A 104 -5.05 14.86 -18.70
N THR A 105 -4.14 15.70 -19.19
CA THR A 105 -2.69 15.50 -19.09
C THR A 105 -2.21 15.24 -17.65
N ALA A 106 -2.90 15.80 -16.65
CA ALA A 106 -2.67 15.52 -15.24
C ALA A 106 -2.95 14.07 -14.85
N HIS A 107 -4.02 13.44 -15.37
CA HIS A 107 -4.30 12.02 -15.15
C HIS A 107 -3.16 11.14 -15.67
N ARG A 108 -2.64 11.46 -16.87
CA ARG A 108 -1.48 10.76 -17.45
C ARG A 108 -0.21 10.96 -16.62
N LYS A 109 0.05 12.17 -16.12
CA LYS A 109 1.19 12.46 -15.23
C LYS A 109 1.06 11.74 -13.89
N LEU A 110 -0.13 11.76 -13.28
CA LEU A 110 -0.42 11.04 -12.04
C LEU A 110 -0.20 9.54 -12.24
N LYS A 111 -0.75 8.94 -13.31
CA LYS A 111 -0.54 7.53 -13.64
C LYS A 111 0.94 7.17 -13.75
N LYS A 112 1.76 8.03 -14.39
CA LYS A 112 3.22 7.87 -14.43
C LYS A 112 3.84 7.94 -13.03
N ARG A 113 3.48 8.91 -12.20
CA ARG A 113 4.03 9.05 -10.83
C ARG A 113 3.63 7.88 -9.94
N ILE A 114 2.38 7.42 -10.01
CA ILE A 114 1.90 6.21 -9.35
C ILE A 114 2.72 5.02 -9.80
N SER A 115 2.94 4.83 -11.11
CA SER A 115 3.79 3.72 -11.58
C SER A 115 5.23 3.80 -11.08
N THR A 116 5.82 5.00 -10.99
CA THR A 116 7.17 5.20 -10.45
C THR A 116 7.21 4.87 -8.96
N PHE A 117 6.25 5.38 -8.20
CA PHE A 117 6.08 5.12 -6.77
C PHE A 117 5.90 3.61 -6.50
N LEU A 118 5.04 2.95 -7.29
CA LEU A 118 4.77 1.52 -7.19
C LEU A 118 5.86 0.65 -7.80
N GLY A 119 6.81 1.18 -8.58
CA GLY A 119 7.88 0.43 -9.26
C GLY A 119 9.28 0.59 -8.64
N GLY A 120 9.51 1.61 -7.81
CA GLY A 120 10.81 1.96 -7.24
C GLY A 120 11.28 1.11 -6.06
N ASN A 121 11.37 -0.22 -6.21
CA ASN A 121 12.10 -1.07 -5.25
C ASN A 121 13.56 -1.25 -5.68
N GLY A 122 14.50 -0.52 -5.07
CA GLY A 122 15.92 -0.91 -5.16
C GLY A 122 17.00 0.16 -5.01
N ARG A 123 16.78 1.28 -4.32
CA ARG A 123 17.91 2.12 -3.88
C ARG A 123 17.84 2.34 -2.37
N SER A 124 18.23 1.30 -1.65
CA SER A 124 18.87 1.47 -0.34
C SER A 124 20.09 2.37 -0.56
N SER A 125 20.05 3.53 0.07
CA SER A 125 21.17 4.45 0.31
C SER A 125 22.48 3.68 0.53
N ALA A 126 23.44 3.86 -0.38
CA ALA A 126 24.81 3.46 -0.14
C ALA A 126 25.37 4.28 1.05
N PRO A 127 26.16 3.67 1.94
CA PRO A 127 26.74 4.39 3.07
C PRO A 127 27.74 5.42 2.56
N HIS A 128 27.59 6.67 3.02
CA HIS A 128 28.61 7.68 2.89
C HIS A 128 29.84 7.20 3.68
N LYS A 129 30.88 6.76 2.99
CA LYS A 129 32.17 6.50 3.60
C LYS A 129 32.90 7.85 3.71
N PRO A 130 33.27 8.32 4.91
CA PRO A 130 34.21 9.42 5.02
C PRO A 130 35.63 8.84 4.90
N ARG A 131 36.40 9.37 3.96
CA ARG A 131 37.85 9.58 4.06
C ARG A 131 38.36 10.24 2.79
#